data_AF-A0AAW1RFL2-F1
#
_entry.id   AF-A0AAW1RFL2-F1
#
_cell.length_a   1.000
_cell.length_b   1.000
_cell.length_c   1.000
_cell.angle_alpha   90.00
_cell.angle_beta   90.00
_cell.angle_gamma   90.00
#
_symmetry.space_group_name_H-M   'P 1'
#
loop_
_entity.id
_entity.type
_entity.pdbx_description
1 polymer ?
#
loop_
_entity_poly.entity_id
_entity_poly.type
_entity_poly.pdbx_seq_one_letter_code
_entity_poly.pdbx_strand_id
1 'polypeptide(L)'
;MNCQVQEPFITPNRKSLSILQATLAASGDSWFQLDKVEHFLLCLILTILVYLLAGFQVFRPGNPTKRLLCSATLSFGAGLLKELGDYVHWWPGQLSLKDLLADLTGTLFGLTIILGHQAFSPHQKQRIPSPGDP
;
A
#
# COMPACT_ATOMS: atom_id res chain seq x y z
N MET A 1 24.56 29.95 -50.87
CA MET A 1 23.36 29.10 -50.73
C MET A 1 23.45 28.39 -49.39
N ASN A 2 22.74 28.89 -48.37
CA ASN A 2 22.74 28.30 -47.02
C ASN A 2 21.50 27.39 -46.89
N CYS A 3 21.73 26.08 -46.81
CA CYS A 3 20.67 25.11 -46.54
C CYS A 3 20.45 25.07 -45.02
N GLN A 4 19.40 25.75 -44.54
CA GLN A 4 18.95 25.63 -43.16
C GLN A 4 18.17 24.32 -43.05
N VAL A 5 18.81 23.29 -42.49
CA VAL A 5 18.16 22.02 -42.14
C VAL A 5 17.24 22.30 -40.95
N GLN A 6 15.94 22.32 -41.21
CA GLN A 6 14.92 22.50 -40.20
C GLN A 6 14.66 21.15 -39.54
N GLU A 7 15.25 20.92 -38.37
CA GLU A 7 15.00 19.74 -37.54
C GLU A 7 13.48 19.67 -37.22
N PRO A 8 12.82 18.52 -37.44
CA PRO A 8 11.41 18.38 -37.07
C PRO A 8 11.30 18.43 -35.54
N PHE A 9 10.63 19.46 -35.04
CA PHE A 9 10.21 19.53 -33.64
C PHE A 9 9.15 18.45 -33.40
N ILE A 10 9.62 17.24 -33.09
CA ILE A 10 8.75 16.12 -32.70
C ILE A 10 8.15 16.50 -31.34
N THR A 11 6.87 16.87 -31.33
CA THR A 11 6.12 17.04 -30.08
C THR A 11 6.09 15.69 -29.36
N PRO A 12 6.66 15.57 -28.16
CA PRO A 12 6.60 14.31 -27.44
C PRO A 12 5.14 13.98 -27.13
N ASN A 13 4.75 12.75 -27.45
CA ASN A 13 3.41 12.25 -27.14
C ASN A 13 3.16 12.39 -25.63
N ARG A 14 1.95 12.77 -25.23
CA ARG A 14 1.54 12.91 -23.82
C ARG A 14 1.87 11.68 -22.98
N LYS A 15 1.84 10.48 -23.58
CA LYS A 15 2.24 9.20 -22.95
C LYS A 15 3.75 9.11 -22.70
N SER A 16 4.57 9.63 -23.60
CA SER A 16 6.02 9.69 -23.45
C SER A 16 6.41 10.66 -22.34
N LEU A 17 5.69 11.78 -22.21
CA LEU A 17 5.85 12.72 -21.11
C LEU A 17 5.52 12.08 -19.76
N SER A 18 4.39 11.34 -19.65
CA SER A 18 4.04 10.67 -18.39
C SER A 18 5.03 9.58 -17.98
N ILE A 19 5.56 8.81 -18.93
CA ILE A 19 6.57 7.79 -18.65
C ILE A 19 7.85 8.45 -18.17
N LEU A 20 8.36 9.46 -18.89
CA LEU A 20 9.57 10.18 -18.51
C LEU A 20 9.43 10.86 -17.15
N GLN A 21 8.25 11.40 -16.84
CA GLN A 21 7.96 12.05 -15.56
C GLN A 21 7.93 11.04 -14.40
N ALA A 22 7.37 9.84 -14.63
CA ALA A 22 7.45 8.73 -13.67
C ALA A 22 8.90 8.24 -13.46
N THR A 23 9.70 8.16 -14.53
CA THR A 23 11.11 7.76 -14.46
C THR A 23 11.97 8.82 -13.77
N LEU A 24 11.67 10.11 -13.97
CA LEU A 24 12.38 11.22 -13.33
C LEU A 24 12.05 11.33 -11.83
N ALA A 25 10.78 11.14 -11.44
CA ALA A 25 10.39 11.03 -10.03
C ALA A 25 11.13 9.88 -9.32
N ALA A 26 11.44 8.79 -10.03
CA ALA A 26 12.22 7.68 -9.49
C ALA A 26 13.73 7.98 -9.31
N SER A 27 14.28 9.05 -9.89
CA SER A 27 15.73 9.24 -10.02
C SER A 27 16.40 10.08 -8.92
N GLY A 28 15.65 10.91 -8.19
CA GLY A 28 16.22 11.83 -7.18
C GLY A 28 16.10 11.38 -5.72
N ASP A 29 15.19 10.45 -5.42
CA ASP A 29 14.81 10.17 -4.03
C ASP A 29 15.59 8.97 -3.44
N SER A 30 15.95 9.00 -2.15
CA SER A 30 16.74 7.92 -1.55
C SER A 30 15.82 6.92 -0.85
N TRP A 31 16.03 5.63 -1.09
CA TRP A 31 15.24 4.54 -0.52
C TRP A 31 15.29 4.47 1.01
N PHE A 32 16.34 5.01 1.62
CA PHE A 32 16.58 4.96 3.07
C PHE A 32 16.39 6.31 3.75
N GLN A 33 15.63 7.21 3.14
CA GLN A 33 15.18 8.40 3.85
C GLN A 33 14.13 8.03 4.90
N LEU A 34 14.08 8.83 5.96
CA LEU A 34 13.11 8.65 7.06
C LEU A 34 11.67 8.57 6.53
N ASP A 35 11.36 9.38 5.52
CA ASP A 35 10.09 9.39 4.79
C ASP A 35 9.63 7.99 4.33
N LYS A 36 10.50 7.20 3.70
CA LYS A 36 10.16 5.85 3.22
C LYS A 36 9.95 4.86 4.37
N VAL A 37 10.68 5.07 5.46
CA VAL A 37 10.52 4.27 6.69
C VAL A 37 9.18 4.59 7.34
N GLU A 38 8.75 5.85 7.35
CA GLU A 38 7.46 6.28 7.86
C GLU A 38 6.31 5.67 7.05
N HIS A 39 6.37 5.70 5.71
CA HIS A 39 5.41 5.04 4.83
C HIS A 39 5.30 3.53 5.12
N PHE A 40 6.43 2.84 5.18
CA PHE A 40 6.49 1.41 5.53
C PHE A 40 5.86 1.12 6.89
N LEU A 41 6.26 1.85 7.94
CA LEU A 41 5.80 1.63 9.31
C LEU A 41 4.32 1.96 9.46
N LEU A 42 3.84 3.03 8.83
CA LEU A 42 2.43 3.43 8.86
C LEU A 42 1.55 2.32 8.28
N CYS A 43 1.87 1.84 7.08
CA CYS A 43 1.11 0.77 6.44
C CYS A 43 1.18 -0.54 7.22
N LEU A 44 2.35 -0.90 7.76
CA LEU A 44 2.51 -2.07 8.63
C LEU A 44 1.62 -2.00 9.88
N ILE A 45 1.66 -0.88 10.60
CA ILE A 45 0.87 -0.66 11.82
C ILE A 45 -0.62 -0.67 11.47
N LEU A 46 -1.02 0.03 10.41
CA LEU A 46 -2.41 0.07 9.95
C LEU A 46 -2.94 -1.32 9.60
N THR A 47 -2.18 -2.15 8.88
CA THR A 47 -2.60 -3.52 8.56
C THR A 47 -2.91 -4.32 9.83
N ILE A 48 -2.02 -4.26 10.83
CA ILE A 48 -2.20 -4.98 12.10
C ILE A 48 -3.41 -4.44 12.87
N LEU A 49 -3.50 -3.12 13.05
CA LEU A 49 -4.60 -2.49 13.80
C LEU A 49 -5.95 -2.76 13.15
N VAL A 50 -6.07 -2.58 11.84
CA VAL A 50 -7.32 -2.86 11.12
C VAL A 50 -7.70 -4.33 11.27
N TYR A 51 -6.74 -5.26 11.16
CA TYR A 51 -7.04 -6.68 11.34
C TYR A 51 -7.56 -7.02 12.75
N LEU A 52 -7.00 -6.39 13.79
CA LEU A 52 -7.44 -6.54 15.18
C LEU A 52 -8.83 -5.96 15.39
N LEU A 53 -9.05 -4.71 14.97
CA LEU A 53 -10.34 -4.00 15.08
C LEU A 53 -11.45 -4.71 14.28
N ALA A 54 -11.13 -5.20 13.09
CA ALA A 54 -12.06 -5.94 12.25
C ALA A 54 -12.54 -7.23 12.93
N GLY A 55 -11.74 -7.83 13.80
CA GLY A 55 -12.14 -8.97 14.63
C GLY A 55 -12.98 -8.62 15.86
N PHE A 56 -12.85 -7.39 16.36
CA PHE A 56 -13.59 -6.92 17.54
C PHE A 56 -14.97 -6.34 17.20
N GLN A 57 -15.08 -5.59 16.11
CA GLN A 57 -16.25 -4.73 15.85
C GLN A 57 -17.01 -5.02 14.55
N VAL A 58 -16.36 -5.60 13.54
CA VAL A 58 -16.90 -5.60 12.16
C VAL A 58 -17.29 -6.99 11.67
N PHE A 59 -16.43 -7.99 11.89
CA PHE A 59 -16.69 -9.35 11.45
C PHE A 59 -16.93 -10.26 12.64
N ARG A 60 -17.91 -11.16 12.51
CA ARG A 60 -18.02 -12.31 13.42
C ARG A 60 -16.65 -13.00 13.53
N PRO A 61 -16.24 -13.46 14.72
CA PRO A 61 -14.90 -14.01 14.97
C PRO A 61 -14.49 -15.21 14.10
N GLY A 62 -15.34 -15.72 13.21
CA GLY A 62 -15.09 -16.88 12.36
C GLY A 62 -14.63 -16.61 10.91
N ASN A 63 -14.43 -15.36 10.47
CA ASN A 63 -13.99 -15.10 9.07
C ASN A 63 -12.64 -14.39 8.97
N PRO A 64 -11.51 -15.12 9.13
CA PRO A 64 -10.16 -14.54 9.05
C PRO A 64 -9.84 -13.98 7.67
N THR A 65 -10.35 -14.58 6.60
CA THR A 65 -10.13 -14.12 5.21
C THR A 65 -10.71 -12.72 4.98
N LYS A 66 -11.94 -12.45 5.45
CA LYS A 66 -12.54 -11.11 5.35
C LYS A 66 -11.77 -10.06 6.14
N ARG A 67 -11.26 -10.44 7.32
CA ARG A 67 -10.42 -9.56 8.14
C ARG A 67 -9.11 -9.22 7.45
N LEU A 68 -8.42 -10.21 6.88
CA LEU A 68 -7.18 -10.03 6.13
C LEU A 68 -7.39 -9.14 4.89
N LEU A 69 -8.46 -9.39 4.13
CA LEU A 69 -8.79 -8.58 2.96
C LEU A 69 -9.11 -7.14 3.36
N CYS A 70 -9.91 -6.95 4.42
CA CYS A 70 -10.24 -5.63 4.95
C CYS A 70 -8.98 -4.88 5.39
N SER A 71 -8.08 -5.52 6.14
CA SER A 71 -6.81 -4.91 6.55
C SER A 71 -5.92 -4.54 5.36
N ALA A 72 -5.78 -5.42 4.37
CA ALA A 72 -4.95 -5.16 3.19
C ALA A 72 -5.50 -4.00 2.37
N THR A 73 -6.81 -4.00 2.10
CA THR A 73 -7.46 -2.96 1.30
C THR A 73 -7.41 -1.60 2.00
N LEU A 74 -7.66 -1.54 3.30
CA LEU A 74 -7.65 -0.27 4.03
C LEU A 74 -6.23 0.28 4.21
N SER A 75 -5.24 -0.55 4.54
CA SER A 75 -3.86 -0.07 4.71
C SER A 75 -3.23 0.36 3.38
N PHE A 76 -3.24 -0.51 2.37
CA PHE A 76 -2.67 -0.16 1.06
C PHE A 76 -3.50 0.92 0.35
N GLY A 77 -4.82 0.91 0.54
CA GLY A 77 -5.70 1.97 0.04
C GLY A 77 -5.36 3.33 0.64
N ALA A 78 -4.97 3.40 1.92
CA ALA A 78 -4.52 4.64 2.53
C ALA A 78 -3.23 5.18 1.88
N GLY A 79 -2.24 4.32 1.63
CA GLY A 79 -1.01 4.69 0.91
C GLY A 79 -1.27 5.13 -0.52
N LEU A 80 -2.11 4.39 -1.27
CA LEU A 80 -2.52 4.76 -2.62
C LEU A 80 -3.25 6.12 -2.66
N LEU A 81 -4.13 6.38 -1.69
CA LEU A 81 -4.82 7.66 -1.58
C LEU A 81 -3.86 8.79 -1.24
N LYS A 82 -2.84 8.54 -0.41
CA LYS A 82 -1.75 9.47 -0.12
C LYS A 82 -1.04 9.86 -1.43
N GLU A 83 -0.60 8.89 -2.21
CA GLU A 83 0.13 9.19 -3.46
C GLU A 83 -0.77 9.87 -4.52
N LEU A 84 -2.05 9.49 -4.56
CA LEU A 84 -3.02 10.12 -5.46
C LEU A 84 -3.25 11.60 -5.10
N GLY A 85 -3.31 11.94 -3.82
CA GLY A 85 -3.47 13.34 -3.43
C GLY A 85 -2.19 14.17 -3.52
N ASP A 86 -1.00 13.59 -3.50
CA ASP A 86 0.21 14.33 -3.90
C ASP A 86 0.14 14.70 -5.37
N TYR A 87 -0.28 13.74 -6.20
CA TYR A 87 -0.44 13.95 -7.63
C TYR A 87 -1.47 15.03 -7.97
N VAL A 88 -2.59 15.10 -7.24
CA VAL A 88 -3.59 16.17 -7.41
C VAL A 88 -3.32 17.41 -6.55
N HIS A 89 -2.17 17.48 -5.86
CA HIS A 89 -1.77 18.59 -4.99
C HIS A 89 -2.77 18.92 -3.88
N TRP A 90 -3.44 17.91 -3.31
CA TRP A 90 -4.29 18.09 -2.13
C TRP A 90 -3.48 18.41 -0.87
N TRP A 91 -2.23 17.96 -0.80
CA TRP A 91 -1.28 18.24 0.26
C TRP A 91 0.08 18.62 -0.33
N PRO A 92 0.94 19.28 0.47
CA PRO A 92 2.32 19.54 0.07
C PRO A 92 3.09 18.22 -0.02
N GLY A 93 3.37 17.78 -1.24
CA GLY A 93 4.17 16.59 -1.54
C GLY A 93 4.23 16.31 -3.05
N GLN A 94 4.94 15.26 -3.44
CA GLN A 94 5.13 14.87 -4.84
C GLN A 94 4.84 13.37 -4.98
N LEU A 95 4.26 12.99 -6.12
CA LEU A 95 4.02 11.59 -6.44
C LEU A 95 5.34 10.81 -6.46
N SER A 96 5.40 9.73 -5.69
CA SER A 96 6.59 8.93 -5.50
C SER A 96 6.25 7.45 -5.55
N LEU A 97 6.74 6.78 -6.59
CA LEU A 97 6.62 5.34 -6.71
C LEU A 97 7.33 4.61 -5.55
N LYS A 98 8.35 5.24 -4.94
CA LYS A 98 9.08 4.65 -3.81
C LYS A 98 8.23 4.62 -2.55
N ASP A 99 7.42 5.65 -2.31
CA ASP A 99 6.45 5.68 -1.20
C ASP A 99 5.38 4.62 -1.39
N LEU A 100 4.82 4.52 -2.61
CA LEU A 100 3.85 3.49 -2.91
C LEU A 100 4.41 2.06 -2.71
N LEU A 101 5.68 1.84 -3.05
CA LEU A 101 6.36 0.57 -2.82
C LEU A 101 6.67 0.34 -1.32
N ALA A 102 7.01 1.38 -0.56
CA ALA A 102 7.15 1.31 0.88
C ALA A 102 5.81 0.94 1.55
N ASP A 103 4.70 1.54 1.12
CA ASP A 103 3.35 1.24 1.60
C ASP A 103 2.92 -0.20 1.29
N LEU A 104 3.20 -0.67 0.06
CA LEU A 104 2.94 -2.05 -0.36
C LEU A 104 3.74 -3.04 0.49
N THR A 105 5.05 -2.81 0.65
CA THR A 105 5.92 -3.70 1.42
C THR A 105 5.55 -3.72 2.90
N GLY A 106 5.21 -2.57 3.49
CA GLY A 106 4.68 -2.47 4.86
C GLY A 106 3.40 -3.29 5.04
N THR A 107 2.46 -3.17 4.10
CA THR A 107 1.21 -3.95 4.11
C THR A 107 1.47 -5.44 4.02
N LEU A 108 2.31 -5.89 3.06
CA LEU A 108 2.64 -7.31 2.90
C LEU A 108 3.36 -7.88 4.13
N PHE A 109 4.25 -7.11 4.75
CA PHE A 109 4.95 -7.53 5.95
C PHE A 109 3.98 -7.66 7.14
N GLY A 110 3.06 -6.70 7.32
CA GLY A 110 1.99 -6.79 8.32
C GLY A 110 1.11 -8.02 8.14
N LEU A 111 0.70 -8.32 6.89
CA LEU A 111 -0.05 -9.55 6.57
C LEU A 111 0.76 -10.81 6.92
N THR A 112 2.06 -10.81 6.63
CA THR A 112 2.95 -11.94 6.94
C THR A 112 3.03 -12.19 8.45
N ILE A 113 3.13 -11.12 9.26
CA ILE A 113 3.08 -11.22 10.73
C ILE A 113 1.75 -11.84 11.19
N ILE A 114 0.63 -11.36 10.66
CA ILE A 114 -0.70 -11.88 11.02
C ILE A 114 -0.84 -13.36 10.67
N LEU A 115 -0.45 -13.74 9.45
CA LEU A 115 -0.51 -15.12 8.97
C LEU A 115 0.42 -16.03 9.79
N GLY A 116 1.62 -15.56 10.10
CA GLY A 116 2.55 -16.26 11.00
C GLY A 116 1.91 -16.46 12.38
N HIS A 117 1.37 -15.40 12.98
CA HIS A 117 0.69 -15.50 14.28
C HIS A 117 -0.47 -16.49 14.26
N GLN A 118 -1.28 -16.53 13.20
CA GLN A 118 -2.35 -17.52 13.03
C GLN A 118 -1.82 -18.95 12.90
N ALA A 119 -0.73 -19.15 12.16
CA ALA A 119 -0.11 -20.47 11.98
C ALA A 119 0.44 -21.02 13.31
N PHE A 120 1.00 -20.17 14.16
CA PHE A 120 1.50 -20.55 15.49
C PHE A 120 0.41 -20.60 16.57
N SER A 121 -0.81 -20.11 16.29
CA SER A 121 -1.96 -20.13 17.20
C SER A 121 -3.11 -21.03 16.72
N PRO A 122 -2.92 -22.37 16.57
CA PRO A 122 -3.95 -23.26 16.05
C PRO A 122 -5.15 -23.52 17.01
N HIS A 123 -5.19 -22.94 18.22
CA HIS A 123 -6.07 -23.40 19.31
C HIS A 123 -7.51 -22.84 19.39
N GLN A 124 -8.00 -22.09 18.40
CA GLN A 124 -9.36 -21.52 18.44
C GLN A 124 -10.35 -22.15 17.45
N LYS A 125 -10.08 -23.37 16.94
CA LYS A 125 -10.97 -24.06 15.99
C LYS A 125 -11.99 -25.03 16.62
N GLN A 126 -12.08 -25.16 17.94
CA GLN A 126 -13.07 -26.03 18.59
C GLN A 126 -13.69 -25.38 19.84
N ARG A 127 -14.65 -24.47 19.62
CA ARG A 127 -15.82 -24.35 20.50
C ARG A 127 -17.05 -24.17 19.63
N ILE A 128 -17.42 -25.25 18.95
CA ILE A 128 -18.82 -25.46 18.60
C ILE A 128 -19.42 -26.02 19.90
N PRO A 129 -20.32 -25.31 20.60
CA PRO A 129 -21.04 -25.92 21.71
C PRO A 129 -21.80 -27.11 21.15
N SER A 130 -21.64 -28.26 21.77
CA SER A 130 -22.43 -29.43 21.39
C SER A 130 -23.88 -29.14 21.76
N PRO A 131 -24.87 -29.56 20.94
CA PRO A 131 -26.26 -29.47 21.36
C PRO A 131 -26.44 -30.41 22.55
N GLY A 132 -26.34 -29.87 23.77
CA GLY A 132 -26.38 -30.65 25.01
C GLY A 132 -25.45 -30.19 26.14
N ASP A 133 -24.68 -29.13 25.99
CA ASP A 133 -24.01 -28.52 27.16
C ASP A 133 -25.08 -27.87 28.08
N PRO A 134 -25.04 -28.09 29.42
CA PRO A 134 -26.16 -27.87 30.34
C PRO A 134 -26.59 -26.41 30.48
#